data_AF-A0A7Y2VCP6-F1
#
_entry.id   AF-A0A7Y2VCP6-F1
#
_cell.length_a   1.000
_cell.length_b   1.000
_cell.length_c   1.000
_cell.angle_alpha   90.00
_cell.angle_beta   90.00
_cell.angle_gamma   90.00
#
_symmetry.space_group_name_H-M   'P 1'
#
loop_
_entity.id
_entity.type
_entity.pdbx_description
1 polymer ?
#
loop_
_entity_poly.entity_id
_entity_poly.type
_entity_poly.pdbx_seq_one_letter_code
_entity_poly.pdbx_strand_id
1 'polypeptide(L)'
;LLGLDIIRSSSDLGTHHKFYFEIPLNEKLFRDIIIRNVLIDGDVQDIIIQYEEVLKNDIIEFSPKIEKIDPEVKLYGHREMDANFNSIEASSELSIGNEIVYVTINNEKFSLLA
;
A
#
# COMPACT_ATOMS: atom_id res chain seq x y z
N LEU A 1 -18.27 -11.64 -22.52
CA LEU A 1 -17.10 -10.75 -22.71
C LEU A 1 -16.03 -11.63 -23.34
N LEU A 2 -15.66 -11.37 -24.61
CA LEU A 2 -14.80 -12.26 -25.41
C LEU A 2 -13.49 -12.64 -24.69
N GLY A 3 -12.90 -11.72 -23.91
CA GLY A 3 -11.72 -12.01 -23.09
C GLY A 3 -11.94 -13.05 -21.97
N LEU A 4 -13.09 -13.02 -21.28
CA LEU A 4 -13.41 -14.02 -20.24
C LEU A 4 -13.66 -15.41 -20.85
N ASP A 5 -14.25 -15.46 -22.04
CA ASP A 5 -14.49 -16.71 -22.76
C ASP A 5 -13.17 -17.40 -23.17
N ILE A 6 -12.11 -16.63 -23.43
CA ILE A 6 -10.75 -17.13 -23.72
C ILE A 6 -10.04 -17.68 -22.48
N ILE A 7 -10.20 -17.07 -21.31
CA ILE A 7 -9.67 -17.63 -20.05
C ILE A 7 -10.32 -18.98 -19.75
N ARG A 8 -11.62 -19.10 -20.04
CA ARG A 8 -12.38 -20.34 -19.83
C ARG A 8 -12.00 -21.46 -20.81
N SER A 9 -11.56 -21.12 -22.01
CA SER A 9 -11.28 -22.06 -23.11
C SER A 9 -9.81 -21.97 -23.55
N SER A 10 -8.97 -22.85 -23.01
CA SER A 10 -7.53 -22.88 -23.32
C SER A 10 -7.21 -23.22 -24.78
N SER A 11 -8.17 -23.78 -25.53
CA SER A 11 -8.01 -24.17 -26.94
C SER A 11 -7.88 -23.00 -27.91
N ASP A 12 -8.33 -21.80 -27.52
CA ASP A 12 -8.44 -20.64 -28.42
C ASP A 12 -7.40 -19.53 -28.14
N LEU A 13 -6.54 -19.72 -27.13
CA LEU A 13 -5.52 -18.74 -26.74
C LEU A 13 -4.55 -18.41 -27.88
N GLY A 14 -4.16 -19.39 -28.70
CA GLY A 14 -3.20 -19.17 -29.78
C GLY A 14 -3.68 -18.13 -30.80
N THR A 15 -4.92 -18.25 -31.27
CA THR A 15 -5.48 -17.41 -32.35
C THR A 15 -6.06 -16.09 -31.83
N HIS A 16 -6.55 -16.08 -30.59
CA HIS A 16 -7.38 -14.99 -30.06
C HIS A 16 -6.77 -14.27 -28.84
N HIS A 17 -5.48 -14.46 -28.53
CA HIS A 17 -4.80 -13.84 -27.37
C HIS A 17 -4.98 -12.32 -27.27
N LYS A 18 -5.23 -11.60 -28.38
CA LYS A 18 -5.41 -10.13 -28.35
C LYS A 18 -6.57 -9.70 -27.44
N PHE A 19 -7.65 -10.46 -27.40
CA PHE A 19 -8.81 -10.17 -26.56
C PHE A 19 -8.54 -10.39 -25.06
N TYR A 20 -7.48 -11.12 -24.69
CA TYR A 20 -7.04 -11.22 -23.29
C TYR A 20 -6.53 -9.86 -22.79
N PHE A 21 -5.81 -9.12 -23.63
CA PHE A 21 -5.29 -7.78 -23.29
C PHE A 21 -6.37 -6.69 -23.28
N GLU A 22 -7.57 -6.99 -23.78
CA GLU A 22 -8.73 -6.11 -23.67
C GLU A 22 -9.48 -6.28 -22.34
N ILE A 23 -9.15 -7.30 -21.54
CA ILE A 23 -9.69 -7.45 -20.19
C ILE A 23 -9.14 -6.28 -19.36
N PRO A 24 -10.01 -5.47 -18.74
CA PRO A 24 -9.55 -4.40 -17.88
C PRO A 24 -8.70 -4.98 -16.76
N LEU A 25 -7.52 -4.40 -16.57
CA LEU A 25 -6.63 -4.76 -15.48
C LEU A 25 -7.31 -4.45 -14.14
N ASN A 26 -7.14 -5.33 -13.16
CA ASN A 26 -7.52 -5.02 -11.79
C ASN A 26 -6.67 -3.84 -11.29
N GLU A 27 -7.33 -2.77 -10.89
CA GLU A 27 -6.65 -1.65 -10.24
C GLU A 27 -6.06 -2.08 -8.89
N LYS A 28 -4.84 -1.63 -8.58
CA LYS A 28 -4.19 -1.93 -7.29
C LYS A 28 -4.78 -1.03 -6.21
N LEU A 29 -5.95 -1.42 -5.69
CA LEU A 29 -6.69 -0.67 -4.67
C LEU A 29 -6.22 -0.94 -3.23
N PHE A 30 -5.36 -1.95 -3.02
CA PHE A 30 -4.92 -2.36 -1.69
C PHE A 30 -3.46 -1.97 -1.42
N ARG A 31 -3.18 -1.69 -0.15
CA ARG A 31 -1.88 -1.34 0.44
C ARG A 31 -1.72 -2.06 1.77
N ASP A 32 -0.51 -2.14 2.30
CA ASP A 32 -0.29 -2.88 3.54
C ASP A 32 -0.82 -2.15 4.76
N ILE A 33 -0.40 -0.89 4.94
CA ILE A 33 -0.84 -0.06 6.06
C ILE A 33 -1.26 1.31 5.53
N ILE A 34 -2.38 1.83 6.02
CA ILE A 34 -2.78 3.22 5.84
C ILE A 34 -2.99 3.85 7.21
N ILE A 35 -2.31 4.97 7.47
CA ILE A 35 -2.55 5.81 8.64
C ILE A 35 -3.37 7.01 8.17
N ARG A 36 -4.62 7.09 8.62
CA ARG A 36 -5.60 8.08 8.21
C ARG A 36 -5.48 9.36 9.04
N ASN A 37 -5.85 10.49 8.45
CA ASN A 37 -6.07 11.76 9.15
C ASN A 37 -4.89 12.24 10.01
N VAL A 38 -3.67 12.13 9.51
CA VAL A 38 -2.45 12.56 10.23
C VAL A 38 -2.26 14.07 10.04
N LEU A 39 -2.04 14.81 11.12
CA LEU A 39 -1.68 16.23 11.04
C LEU A 39 -0.17 16.37 10.81
N ILE A 40 0.22 16.85 9.64
CA ILE A 40 1.62 17.08 9.22
C ILE A 40 1.74 18.53 8.79
N ASP A 41 2.56 19.32 9.50
CA ASP A 41 2.83 20.73 9.20
C ASP A 41 1.59 21.63 9.04
N GLY A 42 0.47 21.27 9.68
CA GLY A 42 -0.79 22.00 9.63
C GLY A 42 -1.81 21.46 8.64
N ASP A 43 -1.43 20.52 7.77
CA ASP A 43 -2.31 19.85 6.82
C ASP A 43 -2.68 18.44 7.29
N VAL A 44 -3.92 18.03 7.01
CA VAL A 44 -4.40 16.67 7.29
C VAL A 44 -4.13 15.81 6.07
N GLN A 45 -3.38 14.73 6.26
CA GLN A 45 -2.97 13.81 5.20
C GLN A 45 -3.08 12.35 5.65
N ASP A 46 -3.37 11.46 4.72
CA ASP A 46 -3.23 10.03 4.89
C ASP A 46 -1.81 9.60 4.50
N ILE A 47 -1.23 8.66 5.26
CA ILE A 47 0.08 8.07 4.99
C ILE A 47 -0.11 6.63 4.55
N ILE A 48 0.36 6.30 3.36
CA ILE A 48 0.37 4.95 2.81
C ILE A 48 1.74 4.33 3.00
N ILE A 49 1.75 3.12 3.56
CA ILE A 49 2.95 2.33 3.78
C ILE A 49 2.80 1.00 3.04
N GLN A 50 3.87 0.63 2.33
CA GLN A 50 3.98 -0.61 1.58
C GLN A 50 5.28 -1.30 1.98
N TYR A 51 5.22 -2.60 2.20
CA TYR A 51 6.40 -3.40 2.44
C TYR A 51 7.20 -3.57 1.15
N GLU A 52 8.50 -3.25 1.23
CA GLU A 52 9.47 -3.59 0.20
C GLU A 52 10.23 -4.84 0.63
N GLU A 53 10.29 -5.83 -0.26
CA GLU A 53 11.12 -7.02 -0.06
C GLU A 53 12.60 -6.67 -0.23
N VAL A 54 13.39 -6.93 0.81
CA VAL A 54 14.83 -6.69 0.82
C VAL A 54 15.54 -8.00 1.09
N LEU A 55 16.48 -8.38 0.23
CA LEU A 55 17.34 -9.54 0.48
C LEU A 55 18.53 -9.11 1.35
N LYS A 56 18.60 -9.64 2.57
CA LYS A 56 19.66 -9.34 3.52
C LYS A 56 20.13 -10.62 4.19
N ASN A 57 21.44 -10.89 4.12
CA ASN A 57 22.05 -12.10 4.69
C ASN A 57 21.35 -13.39 4.24
N ASP A 58 21.02 -13.51 2.95
CA ASP A 58 20.29 -14.64 2.37
C ASP A 58 18.87 -14.88 2.93
N ILE A 59 18.30 -13.87 3.59
CA ILE A 59 16.93 -13.87 4.12
C ILE A 59 16.15 -12.73 3.45
N ILE A 60 14.89 -13.00 3.09
CA ILE A 60 13.97 -11.96 2.62
C ILE A 60 13.38 -11.27 3.86
N GLU A 61 13.66 -9.98 4.01
CA GLU A 61 13.07 -9.10 5.03
C GLU A 61 12.05 -8.17 4.35
N PHE A 62 11.02 -7.75 5.10
CA PHE A 62 10.01 -6.81 4.63
C PHE A 62 10.19 -5.46 5.32
N SER A 63 10.64 -4.47 4.57
CA SER A 63 10.90 -3.12 5.07
C SER A 63 9.66 -2.23 4.86
N PRO A 64 9.00 -1.73 5.93
CA PRO A 64 7.85 -0.85 5.81
C PRO A 64 8.29 0.55 5.33
N LYS A 65 7.94 0.90 4.09
CA LYS A 65 8.27 2.21 3.51
C LYS A 65 7.05 3.05 3.23
N ILE A 66 7.17 4.36 3.44
CA ILE A 66 6.15 5.34 3.06
C ILE A 66 6.10 5.38 1.52
N GLU A 67 5.04 4.83 0.94
CA GLU A 67 4.81 4.87 -0.52
C GLU A 67 4.26 6.24 -0.93
N LYS A 68 3.35 6.81 -0.13
CA LYS A 68 2.63 8.03 -0.48
C LYS A 68 2.13 8.76 0.76
N ILE A 69 2.06 10.08 0.67
CA ILE A 69 1.37 10.96 1.62
C ILE A 69 0.41 11.81 0.78
N ASP A 70 -0.87 11.82 1.11
CA ASP A 70 -1.91 12.48 0.30
C ASP A 70 -3.11 12.89 1.16
N PRO A 71 -3.70 14.10 0.95
CA PRO A 71 -4.91 14.54 1.67
C PRO A 71 -6.15 13.65 1.48
N GLU A 72 -6.27 12.90 0.38
CA GLU A 72 -7.43 12.02 0.17
C GLU A 72 -7.03 10.71 -0.52
N VAL A 73 -6.88 9.63 0.25
CA VAL A 73 -6.52 8.31 -0.27
C VAL A 73 -7.77 7.45 -0.49
N LYS A 74 -8.10 7.18 -1.76
CA LYS A 74 -9.15 6.24 -2.20
C LYS A 74 -8.64 4.80 -2.35
N LEU A 75 -7.79 4.37 -1.41
CA LEU A 75 -7.20 3.03 -1.33
C LEU A 75 -7.57 2.40 0.00
N TYR A 76 -7.37 1.09 0.12
CA TYR A 76 -7.66 0.29 1.30
C TYR A 76 -6.38 -0.31 1.87
N GLY A 77 -6.18 -0.21 3.18
CA GLY A 77 -5.09 -0.86 3.88
C GLY A 77 -5.49 -2.26 4.36
N HIS A 78 -4.58 -3.24 4.32
CA HIS A 78 -4.75 -4.49 5.09
C HIS A 78 -4.88 -4.17 6.59
N ARG A 79 -4.15 -3.15 7.03
CA ARG A 79 -4.28 -2.54 8.33
C ARG A 79 -4.52 -1.04 8.18
N GLU A 80 -5.56 -0.54 8.83
CA GLU A 80 -5.84 0.89 8.88
C GLU A 80 -5.83 1.40 10.32
N MET A 81 -5.30 2.61 10.50
CA MET A 81 -5.16 3.27 11.79
C MET A 81 -5.58 4.72 11.63
N ASP A 82 -6.30 5.28 12.59
CA ASP A 82 -6.75 6.67 12.53
C ASP A 82 -5.97 7.52 13.54
N ALA A 83 -5.31 8.58 13.06
CA ALA A 83 -4.61 9.54 13.91
C ALA A 83 -5.57 10.57 14.55
N ASN A 84 -6.86 10.53 14.21
CA ASN A 84 -7.90 11.42 14.72
C ASN A 84 -7.52 12.90 14.57
N PHE A 85 -6.93 13.28 13.43
CA PHE A 85 -6.48 14.65 13.12
C PHE A 85 -5.36 15.16 14.04
N ASN A 86 -4.57 14.26 14.64
CA ASN A 86 -3.41 14.60 15.47
C ASN A 86 -2.10 14.31 14.76
N SER A 87 -1.03 14.97 15.24
CA SER A 87 0.34 14.62 14.86
C SER A 87 0.72 13.27 15.45
N ILE A 88 1.52 12.50 14.72
CA ILE A 88 2.06 11.21 15.18
C ILE A 88 3.56 11.32 15.39
N GLU A 89 4.10 10.49 16.28
CA GLU A 89 5.54 10.25 16.34
C GLU A 89 5.86 9.00 15.51
N ALA A 90 6.94 9.03 14.73
CA ALA A 90 7.39 7.88 13.95
C ALA A 90 8.87 7.61 14.23
N SER A 91 9.33 6.41 13.88
CA SER A 91 10.74 6.03 14.03
C SER A 91 11.72 6.81 13.14
N SER A 92 11.20 7.52 12.12
CA SER A 92 11.95 8.35 11.19
C SER A 92 11.06 9.49 10.69
N GLU A 93 11.61 10.39 9.88
CA GLU A 93 10.86 11.47 9.23
C GLU A 93 9.78 10.93 8.29
N LEU A 94 8.59 11.54 8.32
CA LEU A 94 7.44 11.21 7.47
C LEU A 94 7.66 11.73 6.04
N SER A 95 8.59 11.12 5.32
CA SER A 95 8.91 11.43 3.92
C SER A 95 8.74 10.21 3.04
N ILE A 96 8.27 10.42 1.81
CA ILE A 96 8.11 9.36 0.81
C ILE A 96 9.45 8.64 0.60
N GLY A 97 9.43 7.32 0.62
CA GLY A 97 10.60 6.45 0.48
C GLY A 97 11.32 6.14 1.79
N ASN A 98 11.03 6.86 2.89
CA ASN A 98 11.60 6.54 4.19
C ASN A 98 11.00 5.25 4.75
N GLU A 99 11.86 4.48 5.41
CA GLU A 99 11.46 3.36 6.25
C GLU A 99 10.97 3.85 7.61
N ILE A 100 9.81 3.35 8.04
CA ILE A 100 9.26 3.61 9.37
C ILE A 100 8.83 2.31 10.05
N VAL A 101 9.52 1.95 11.13
CA VAL A 101 9.35 0.66 11.81
C VAL A 101 8.32 0.71 12.95
N TYR A 102 8.00 1.91 13.44
CA TYR A 102 6.92 2.12 14.40
C TYR A 102 6.30 3.51 14.24
N VAL A 103 5.07 3.64 14.74
CA VAL A 103 4.40 4.92 14.99
C VAL A 103 3.77 4.93 16.38
N THR A 104 3.68 6.11 16.97
CA THR A 104 2.93 6.37 18.21
C THR A 104 1.73 7.24 17.87
N ILE A 105 0.54 6.73 18.15
CA ILE A 105 -0.74 7.41 17.91
C ILE A 105 -1.50 7.41 19.24
N ASN A 106 -1.96 8.57 19.71
CA ASN A 106 -2.69 8.71 20.98
C ASN A 106 -1.97 8.03 22.17
N ASN A 107 -0.65 8.21 22.27
CA ASN A 107 0.24 7.61 23.29
C ASN A 107 0.35 6.07 23.25
N GLU A 108 -0.22 5.41 22.24
CA GLU A 108 -0.04 3.99 22.00
C GLU A 108 0.97 3.76 20.88
N LYS A 109 1.95 2.89 21.14
CA LYS A 109 3.00 2.56 20.18
C LYS A 109 2.63 1.32 19.38
N PHE A 110 2.75 1.43 18.07
CA PHE A 110 2.40 0.40 17.11
C PHE A 110 3.62 -0.01 16.29
N SER A 111 3.95 -1.30 16.33
CA SER A 111 4.93 -1.87 15.40
C SER A 111 4.37 -1.90 13.99
N LEU A 112 5.22 -1.58 13.01
CA LEU A 112 4.94 -1.65 11.58
C LEU A 112 5.80 -2.72 10.88
N LEU A 113 6.59 -3.50 11.62
CA LEU A 113 7.31 -4.64 11.07
C LEU A 113 6.33 -5.79 10.78
N ALA A 114 6.56 -6.50 9.67
CA ALA A 114 5.79 -7.67 9.23
C ALA A 114 6.17 -8.95 9.99
#